data_AF-A0A7W9BIA0-F1
#
_entry.id   AF-A0A7W9BIA0-F1
#
_cell.length_a   1.000
_cell.length_b   1.000
_cell.length_c   1.000
_cell.angle_alpha   90.00
_cell.angle_beta   90.00
_cell.angle_gamma   90.00
#
_symmetry.space_group_name_H-M   'P 1'
#
loop_
_entity.id
_entity.type
_entity.pdbx_description
1 polymer ?
#
loop_
_entity_poly.entity_id
_entity_poly.type
_entity_poly.pdbx_seq_one_letter_code
_entity_poly.pdbx_strand_id
1 'polypeptide(L)'
;MTLILTLIVGAVFAGCCFMLIGLVVAGTLMAFEPDENASGGVFLIFALFGLFFALIAYWSGSWLFFTDKETEIPRQSPRQELADDYLGPWRSNAPSNIIRTLISNNVRGCGEFQYKPSDRNSGEYLVYCTPDGRNWAAYIVWPNIDRISGPARPDPKISPPR
;
A
#
# COMPACT_ATOMS: atom_id res chain seq x y z
N MET A 1 6.75 -1.83 5.30
CA MET A 1 7.83 -2.30 6.19
C MET A 1 8.35 -1.21 7.14
N THR A 2 8.17 0.08 6.84
CA THR A 2 8.63 1.22 7.64
C THR A 2 7.82 1.47 8.91
N LEU A 3 6.51 1.19 8.90
CA LEU A 3 5.59 1.54 9.99
C LEU A 3 5.76 0.68 11.26
N ILE A 4 6.11 -0.59 11.10
CA ILE A 4 6.39 -1.49 12.24
C ILE A 4 7.73 -1.13 12.88
N LEU A 5 8.73 -0.77 12.05
CA LEU A 5 10.05 -0.37 12.54
C LEU A 5 9.98 0.94 13.33
N THR A 6 9.19 1.92 12.90
CA THR A 6 9.00 3.19 13.64
C THR A 6 8.29 2.97 14.98
N LEU A 7 7.30 2.09 15.05
CA LEU A 7 6.63 1.73 16.30
C LEU A 7 7.59 1.05 17.30
N ILE A 8 8.43 0.13 16.82
CA ILE A 8 9.41 -0.56 17.66
C ILE A 8 10.46 0.42 18.20
N VAL A 9 11.01 1.28 17.35
CA VAL A 9 12.01 2.28 17.76
C VAL A 9 11.40 3.26 18.77
N GLY A 10 10.15 3.69 18.56
CA GLY A 10 9.44 4.56 19.50
C GLY A 10 9.22 3.92 20.87
N ALA A 11 8.79 2.65 20.91
CA ALA A 11 8.56 1.92 22.15
C ALA A 11 9.86 1.69 22.96
N VAL A 12 10.96 1.36 22.28
CA VAL A 12 12.28 1.18 22.91
C VAL A 12 12.79 2.50 23.49
N PHE A 13 12.62 3.61 22.76
CA PHE A 13 13.05 4.92 23.23
C PHE A 13 12.27 5.36 24.47
N ALA A 14 10.93 5.20 24.46
CA ALA A 14 10.09 5.53 25.60
C ALA A 14 10.46 4.70 26.84
N GLY A 15 10.67 3.39 26.68
CA GLY A 15 11.09 2.51 27.78
C GLY A 15 12.44 2.91 28.38
N CYS A 16 13.40 3.28 27.53
CA CYS A 16 14.72 3.73 27.99
C CYS A 16 14.64 5.04 28.79
N CYS A 17 13.80 5.99 28.37
CA CYS A 17 13.55 7.22 29.12
C CYS A 17 12.97 6.93 30.52
N PHE A 18 11.97 6.05 30.64
CA PHE A 18 11.38 5.71 31.95
C PHE A 18 12.39 5.06 32.90
N MET A 19 13.25 4.17 32.39
CA MET A 19 14.34 3.57 33.17
C MET A 19 15.32 4.61 33.71
N LEU A 20 15.77 5.53 32.85
CA LEU A 20 16.71 6.59 33.25
C LEU A 20 16.10 7.53 34.28
N ILE A 21 14.81 7.87 34.13
CA ILE A 21 14.08 8.68 35.12
C ILE A 21 14.03 7.96 36.46
N GLY A 22 13.66 6.68 36.48
CA GLY A 22 13.62 5.89 37.71
C GLY A 22 14.99 5.82 38.40
N LEU A 23 16.07 5.71 37.63
CA LEU A 23 17.44 5.64 38.14
C LEU A 23 17.89 6.98 38.72
N VAL A 24 17.55 8.11 38.07
CA VAL A 24 17.83 9.45 38.60
C VAL A 24 17.06 9.71 39.88
N VAL A 25 15.76 9.36 39.92
CA VAL A 25 14.92 9.52 41.11
C VAL A 25 15.40 8.64 42.27
N ALA A 26 15.76 7.38 42.00
CA ALA A 26 16.31 6.50 43.02
C ALA A 26 17.67 7.01 43.53
N GLY A 27 18.52 7.51 42.62
CA GLY A 27 19.81 8.09 42.96
C GLY A 27 19.69 9.35 43.82
N THR A 28 18.76 10.26 43.49
CA THR A 28 18.50 11.45 44.30
C THR A 28 17.89 11.12 45.65
N LEU A 29 16.98 10.14 45.72
CA LEU A 29 16.44 9.65 46.99
C LEU A 29 17.50 9.04 47.91
N MET A 30 18.50 8.35 47.35
CA MET A 30 19.59 7.77 48.13
C MET A 30 20.69 8.78 48.51
N ALA A 31 20.80 9.90 47.81
CA ALA A 31 21.82 10.92 48.06
C ALA A 31 21.39 12.02 49.06
N PHE A 32 20.14 12.00 49.53
CA PHE A 32 19.63 12.98 50.49
C PHE A 32 19.93 12.55 51.93
N GLU A 33 21.08 12.96 52.46
CA GLU A 33 21.19 13.26 53.89
C GLU A 33 20.50 14.61 54.15
N PRO A 34 19.70 14.74 55.23
CA PRO A 34 18.79 15.86 55.42
C PRO A 34 19.54 17.11 55.92
N ASP A 35 20.10 17.89 55.00
CA ASP A 35 20.62 19.23 55.29
C ASP A 35 19.66 20.33 54.79
N GLU A 36 19.35 21.29 55.67
CA GLU A 36 18.27 22.30 55.55
C GLU A 36 18.39 23.24 54.32
N ASN A 37 19.50 23.26 53.60
CA ASN A 37 19.71 24.11 52.42
C ASN A 37 19.53 23.38 51.07
N ALA A 38 19.13 22.11 51.07
CA ALA A 38 19.03 21.29 49.86
C ALA A 38 17.75 21.50 49.01
N SER A 39 16.85 22.41 49.41
CA SER A 39 15.57 22.64 48.72
C SER A 39 15.74 23.24 47.31
N GLY A 40 16.72 24.11 47.10
CA GLY A 40 16.91 24.81 45.82
C GLY A 40 17.39 23.92 44.66
N GLY A 41 18.19 22.89 44.95
CA GLY A 41 18.76 22.01 43.92
C GLY A 41 17.71 21.09 43.28
N VAL A 42 16.73 20.64 44.07
CA VAL A 42 15.65 19.77 43.61
C VAL A 42 14.73 20.49 42.63
N PHE A 43 14.40 21.76 42.91
CA PHE A 43 13.59 22.58 42.01
C PHE A 43 14.25 22.81 40.65
N LEU A 44 15.58 23.00 40.62
CA LEU A 44 16.34 23.15 39.37
C LEU A 44 16.27 21.89 38.50
N ILE A 45 16.37 20.70 39.09
CA ILE A 45 16.29 19.43 38.36
C ILE A 45 14.91 19.26 37.71
N PHE A 46 13.82 19.50 38.47
CA PHE A 46 12.47 19.43 37.93
C PHE A 46 12.21 20.48 36.84
N ALA A 47 12.76 21.69 36.98
CA ALA A 47 12.63 22.75 35.99
C ALA A 47 13.35 22.40 34.67
N LEU A 48 14.59 21.91 34.75
CA LEU A 48 15.35 21.48 33.57
C LEU A 48 14.69 20.29 32.86
N PHE A 49 14.12 19.37 33.64
CA PHE A 49 13.40 18.22 33.11
C PHE A 49 12.11 18.62 32.38
N GLY A 50 11.31 19.53 32.96
CA GLY A 50 10.13 20.07 32.28
C GLY A 50 10.47 20.75 30.95
N LEU A 51 11.58 21.48 30.90
CA LEU A 51 12.08 22.15 29.69
C LEU A 51 12.50 21.14 28.61
N PHE A 52 13.16 20.06 29.01
CA PHE A 52 13.54 18.96 28.11
C PHE A 52 12.32 18.27 27.48
N PHE A 53 11.28 17.98 28.27
CA PHE A 53 10.02 17.40 27.75
C PHE A 53 9.29 18.36 26.82
N ALA A 54 9.29 19.66 27.12
CA ALA A 54 8.72 20.67 26.22
C ALA A 54 9.46 20.73 24.88
N LEU A 55 10.80 20.63 24.88
CA LEU A 55 11.59 20.58 23.65
C LEU A 55 11.35 19.30 22.84
N ILE A 56 11.25 18.13 23.50
CA ILE A 56 10.91 16.88 22.82
C ILE A 56 9.52 16.96 22.22
N ALA A 57 8.51 17.42 22.97
CA ALA A 57 7.14 17.55 22.49
C ALA A 57 7.05 18.51 21.29
N TYR A 58 7.80 19.61 21.33
CA TYR A 58 7.92 20.57 20.23
C TYR A 58 8.57 19.95 18.97
N TRP A 59 9.64 19.16 19.15
CA TRP A 59 10.31 18.45 18.05
C TRP A 59 9.47 17.30 17.47
N SER A 60 8.76 16.55 18.33
CA SER A 60 7.86 15.47 17.89
C SER A 60 6.59 15.99 17.24
N GLY A 61 6.05 17.12 17.72
CA GLY A 61 4.90 17.78 17.11
C GLY A 61 5.21 18.26 15.69
N SER A 62 6.41 18.78 15.44
CA SER A 62 6.86 19.15 14.09
C SER A 62 6.87 17.99 13.09
N TRP A 63 7.03 16.74 13.54
CA TRP A 63 6.97 15.56 12.66
C TRP A 63 5.54 15.08 12.37
N LEU A 64 4.61 15.25 13.31
CA LEU A 64 3.19 14.90 13.11
C LEU A 64 2.48 15.86 12.15
N PHE A 65 2.93 17.11 12.02
CA PHE A 65 2.35 18.07 11.07
C PHE A 65 3.01 18.07 9.67
N PHE A 66 4.13 17.36 9.47
CA PHE A 66 4.82 17.31 8.17
C PHE A 66 4.50 16.05 7.34
N THR A 67 3.71 15.12 7.88
CA THR A 67 3.34 13.85 7.22
C THR A 67 2.02 13.90 6.44
N ASP A 68 1.42 15.07 6.27
CA ASP A 68 0.23 15.29 5.42
C ASP A 68 0.54 16.12 4.15
N LYS A 69 1.77 16.05 3.65
CA LYS A 69 1.96 16.32 2.22
C LYS A 69 1.70 15.01 1.48
N GLU A 70 0.42 14.69 1.38
CA GLU A 70 -0.13 13.61 0.57
C GLU A 70 0.62 13.64 -0.76
N THR A 71 1.46 12.65 -0.98
CA THR A 71 1.96 12.38 -2.31
C THR A 71 0.72 11.88 -3.04
N GLU A 72 0.00 12.79 -3.70
CA GLU A 72 -1.00 12.44 -4.68
C GLU A 72 -0.28 11.70 -5.81
N ILE A 73 0.01 10.41 -5.59
CA ILE A 73 0.16 9.47 -6.69
C ILE A 73 -1.24 9.51 -7.32
N PRO A 74 -1.39 9.97 -8.57
CA PRO A 74 -2.70 9.97 -9.20
C PRO A 74 -3.23 8.54 -9.07
N ARG A 75 -4.33 8.36 -8.33
CA ARG A 75 -5.03 7.08 -8.32
C ARG A 75 -5.60 6.90 -9.72
N GLN A 76 -4.78 6.43 -10.66
CA GLN A 76 -5.28 5.79 -11.84
C GLN A 76 -6.17 4.67 -11.32
N SER A 77 -7.47 4.85 -11.51
CA SER A 77 -8.43 3.78 -11.24
C SER A 77 -7.92 2.53 -11.96
N PRO A 78 -8.07 1.32 -11.39
CA PRO A 78 -7.68 0.08 -12.07
C PRO A 78 -8.24 -0.02 -13.50
N ARG A 79 -9.34 0.67 -13.77
CA ARG A 79 -9.95 0.81 -15.10
C ARG A 79 -9.15 1.71 -16.06
N GLN A 80 -8.56 2.79 -15.58
CA GLN A 80 -7.75 3.71 -16.40
C GLN A 80 -6.45 3.05 -16.86
N GLU A 81 -5.79 2.32 -15.96
CA GLU A 81 -4.56 1.60 -16.29
C GLU A 81 -4.80 0.48 -17.31
N LEU A 82 -5.93 -0.24 -17.21
CA LEU A 82 -6.30 -1.25 -18.18
C LEU A 82 -6.47 -0.68 -19.60
N ALA A 83 -7.06 0.51 -19.77
CA ALA A 83 -7.25 1.10 -21.10
C ALA A 83 -5.93 1.44 -21.80
N ASP A 84 -4.94 1.88 -21.03
CA ASP A 84 -3.64 2.32 -21.53
C ASP A 84 -2.73 1.12 -21.89
N ASP A 85 -2.99 -0.05 -21.33
CA ASP A 85 -2.16 -1.26 -21.54
C ASP A 85 -2.53 -2.07 -22.79
N TYR A 86 -3.69 -1.78 -23.40
CA TYR A 86 -4.26 -2.53 -24.52
C TYR A 86 -4.65 -1.62 -25.70
N LEU A 87 -3.70 -0.80 -26.17
CA LEU A 87 -3.89 0.18 -27.24
C LEU A 87 -3.91 -0.46 -28.64
N GLY A 88 -3.41 -1.69 -28.79
CA GLY A 88 -3.37 -2.40 -30.07
C GLY A 88 -4.73 -2.67 -30.73
N PRO A 89 -4.76 -2.99 -32.04
CA PRO A 89 -6.00 -3.34 -32.74
C PRO A 89 -6.56 -4.67 -32.24
N TRP A 90 -7.88 -4.79 -32.26
CA TRP A 90 -8.55 -6.07 -32.00
C TRP A 90 -8.17 -7.10 -33.07
N ARG A 91 -7.91 -8.33 -32.62
CA ARG A 91 -7.64 -9.46 -33.49
C ARG A 91 -8.74 -10.50 -33.32
N SER A 92 -9.26 -10.97 -34.45
CA SER A 92 -10.15 -12.12 -34.52
C SER A 92 -9.33 -13.41 -34.59
N ASN A 93 -9.95 -14.55 -34.29
CA ASN A 93 -9.32 -15.87 -34.22
C ASN A 93 -8.22 -15.95 -33.14
N ALA A 94 -8.65 -16.05 -31.88
CA ALA A 94 -7.73 -16.26 -30.77
C ALA A 94 -6.85 -17.50 -31.02
N PRO A 95 -5.53 -17.40 -30.82
CA PRO A 95 -4.65 -18.56 -30.96
C PRO A 95 -5.07 -19.70 -30.03
N SER A 96 -4.79 -20.93 -30.45
CA SER A 96 -5.29 -22.16 -29.79
C SER A 96 -4.88 -22.27 -28.32
N ASN A 97 -3.76 -21.68 -27.92
CA ASN A 97 -3.31 -21.63 -26.53
C ASN A 97 -4.25 -20.80 -25.63
N ILE A 98 -4.74 -19.66 -26.11
CA ILE A 98 -5.71 -18.82 -25.39
C ILE A 98 -7.03 -19.57 -25.22
N ILE A 99 -7.53 -20.18 -26.31
CA ILE A 99 -8.78 -20.94 -26.28
C ILE A 99 -8.67 -22.12 -25.32
N ARG A 100 -7.56 -22.87 -25.37
CA ARG A 100 -7.30 -23.98 -24.46
C ARG A 100 -7.31 -23.54 -23.00
N THR A 101 -6.68 -22.40 -22.69
CA THR A 101 -6.62 -21.83 -21.34
C THR A 101 -8.00 -21.41 -20.82
N LEU A 102 -8.85 -20.87 -21.70
CA LEU A 102 -10.23 -20.52 -21.33
C LEU A 102 -11.06 -21.78 -21.06
N ILE A 103 -10.92 -22.83 -21.87
CA ILE A 103 -11.63 -24.09 -21.70
C ILE A 103 -11.15 -24.84 -20.45
N SER A 104 -9.84 -24.90 -20.19
CA SER A 104 -9.26 -25.54 -19.00
C SER A 104 -9.78 -24.89 -17.71
N ASN A 105 -10.01 -23.57 -17.75
CA ASN A 105 -10.59 -22.80 -16.66
C ASN A 105 -12.14 -22.75 -16.68
N ASN A 106 -12.80 -23.67 -17.41
CA ASN A 106 -14.27 -23.81 -17.47
C ASN A 106 -15.03 -22.58 -17.99
N VAL A 107 -14.42 -21.73 -18.81
CA VAL A 107 -15.14 -20.66 -19.49
C VAL A 107 -16.02 -21.27 -20.59
N ARG A 108 -17.33 -21.03 -20.51
CA ARG A 108 -18.34 -21.55 -21.43
C ARG A 108 -19.21 -20.41 -21.96
N GLY A 109 -19.92 -20.66 -23.06
CA GLY A 109 -20.83 -19.68 -23.65
C GLY A 109 -20.12 -18.55 -24.40
N CYS A 110 -18.91 -18.79 -24.90
CA CYS A 110 -18.26 -17.90 -25.84
C CYS A 110 -18.50 -18.44 -27.25
N GLY A 111 -19.30 -17.74 -28.05
CA GLY A 111 -19.51 -18.03 -29.47
C GLY A 111 -18.51 -17.27 -30.35
N GLU A 112 -18.23 -16.02 -29.98
CA GLU A 112 -17.25 -15.16 -30.65
C GLU A 112 -16.15 -14.72 -29.68
N PHE A 113 -14.93 -14.60 -30.22
CA PHE A 113 -13.74 -14.20 -29.48
C PHE A 113 -13.02 -13.06 -30.19
N GLN A 114 -12.65 -12.06 -29.40
CA GLN A 114 -11.81 -10.95 -29.84
C GLN A 114 -10.71 -10.77 -28.80
N TYR A 115 -9.47 -10.58 -29.23
CA TYR A 115 -8.36 -10.47 -28.29
C TYR A 115 -7.40 -9.33 -28.64
N LYS A 116 -6.70 -8.84 -27.61
CA LYS A 116 -5.58 -7.90 -27.71
C LYS A 116 -4.43 -8.39 -26.83
N PRO A 117 -3.19 -8.41 -27.34
CA PRO A 117 -2.02 -8.58 -26.48
C PRO A 117 -1.83 -7.32 -25.61
N SER A 118 -1.29 -7.50 -24.40
CA SER A 118 -0.83 -6.39 -23.58
C SER A 118 0.45 -5.80 -24.16
N ASP A 119 0.55 -4.47 -24.19
CA ASP A 119 1.77 -3.77 -24.60
C ASP A 119 2.82 -3.75 -23.47
N ARG A 120 2.39 -3.89 -22.20
CA ARG A 120 3.27 -3.90 -21.02
C ARG A 120 3.78 -5.29 -20.65
N ASN A 121 2.97 -6.33 -20.84
CA ASN A 121 3.27 -7.67 -20.34
C ASN A 121 3.20 -8.73 -21.46
N SER A 122 4.35 -9.30 -21.82
CA SER A 122 4.42 -10.31 -22.87
C SER A 122 3.81 -11.64 -22.41
N GLY A 123 2.81 -12.13 -23.15
CA GLY A 123 2.07 -13.34 -22.79
C GLY A 123 0.81 -13.10 -21.96
N GLU A 124 0.45 -11.84 -21.72
CA GLU A 124 -0.87 -11.44 -21.21
C GLU A 124 -1.77 -10.99 -22.37
N TYR A 125 -3.02 -11.45 -22.35
CA TYR A 125 -3.99 -11.14 -23.38
C TYR A 125 -5.32 -10.73 -22.78
N LEU A 126 -5.86 -9.60 -23.23
CA LEU A 126 -7.25 -9.23 -22.99
C LEU A 126 -8.11 -9.94 -24.02
N VAL A 127 -9.05 -10.76 -23.55
CA VAL A 127 -9.97 -11.52 -24.39
C VAL A 127 -11.40 -11.12 -24.05
N TYR A 128 -12.10 -10.65 -25.06
CA TYR A 128 -13.53 -10.39 -25.00
C TYR A 128 -14.24 -11.54 -25.67
N CYS A 129 -15.22 -12.10 -24.96
CA CYS A 129 -16.04 -13.19 -25.48
C CYS A 129 -17.52 -12.87 -25.33
N THR A 130 -18.32 -13.33 -26.29
CA THR A 130 -19.77 -13.14 -26.27
C THR A 130 -20.49 -14.38 -26.82
N PRO A 131 -21.62 -14.79 -26.23
CA PRO A 131 -22.49 -15.83 -26.78
C PRO A 131 -23.35 -15.31 -27.94
N ASP A 132 -23.69 -14.02 -27.95
CA ASP A 132 -24.79 -13.45 -28.75
C ASP A 132 -24.40 -12.19 -29.54
N GLY A 133 -23.13 -11.78 -29.49
CA GLY A 133 -22.63 -10.56 -30.12
C GLY A 133 -22.96 -9.28 -29.35
N ARG A 134 -23.74 -9.35 -28.27
CA ARG A 134 -24.28 -8.19 -27.54
C ARG A 134 -23.75 -8.11 -26.13
N ASN A 135 -23.73 -9.23 -25.42
CA ASN A 135 -23.26 -9.33 -24.05
C ASN A 135 -21.81 -9.81 -24.06
N TRP A 136 -20.89 -8.86 -23.96
CA TRP A 136 -19.47 -9.13 -23.92
C TRP A 136 -18.99 -9.33 -22.48
N ALA A 137 -18.22 -10.38 -22.26
CA ALA A 137 -17.49 -10.64 -21.02
C ALA A 137 -15.99 -10.46 -21.29
N ALA A 138 -15.32 -9.76 -20.39
CA ALA A 138 -13.89 -9.52 -20.45
C ALA A 138 -13.13 -10.52 -19.59
N TYR A 139 -12.05 -11.06 -20.13
CA TYR A 139 -11.11 -11.94 -19.45
C TYR A 139 -9.69 -11.46 -19.70
N ILE A 140 -8.84 -11.53 -18.69
CA ILE A 140 -7.39 -11.45 -18.87
C ILE A 140 -6.85 -12.87 -18.81
N VAL A 141 -6.10 -13.27 -19.83
CA VAL A 141 -5.62 -14.64 -20.02
C VAL A 141 -4.10 -14.64 -20.06
N TRP A 142 -3.50 -15.52 -19.26
CA TRP A 142 -2.06 -15.80 -19.26
C TRP A 142 -1.83 -17.27 -19.67
N PRO A 143 -1.74 -17.58 -20.97
CA PRO A 143 -1.63 -18.95 -21.46
C PRO A 143 -0.38 -19.68 -20.97
N ASN A 144 0.70 -18.95 -20.68
CA ASN A 144 1.97 -19.52 -20.23
C ASN A 144 1.87 -20.17 -18.85
N ILE A 145 0.95 -19.69 -18.01
CA ILE A 145 0.73 -20.19 -16.64
C ILE A 145 -0.68 -20.78 -16.46
N ASP A 146 -1.39 -21.02 -17.57
CA ASP A 146 -2.77 -21.55 -17.62
C ASP A 146 -3.76 -20.81 -16.68
N ARG A 147 -3.59 -19.50 -16.53
CA ARG A 147 -4.37 -18.67 -15.60
C ARG A 147 -5.27 -17.71 -16.34
N ILE A 148 -6.45 -17.46 -15.76
CA ILE A 148 -7.36 -16.40 -16.21
C ILE A 148 -7.79 -15.50 -15.04
N SER A 149 -8.21 -14.28 -15.37
CA SER A 149 -8.92 -13.36 -14.50
C SER A 149 -10.21 -12.93 -15.18
N GLY A 150 -11.35 -13.02 -14.49
CA GLY A 150 -12.68 -12.75 -15.02
C GLY A 150 -13.71 -13.78 -14.54
N PRO A 151 -14.98 -13.67 -14.97
CA PRO A 151 -15.51 -12.69 -15.92
C PRO A 151 -15.60 -11.27 -15.35
N ALA A 152 -15.10 -10.29 -16.08
CA ALA A 152 -15.25 -8.87 -15.77
C ALA A 152 -16.18 -8.18 -16.79
N ARG A 153 -16.76 -7.04 -16.41
CA ARG A 153 -17.46 -6.19 -17.37
C ARG A 153 -16.44 -5.51 -18.30
N PRO A 154 -16.69 -5.47 -19.62
CA PRO A 154 -15.90 -4.70 -20.56
C PRO A 154 -15.68 -3.27 -20.09
N ASP A 155 -14.48 -2.76 -20.34
CA ASP A 155 -14.18 -1.36 -20.08
C ASP A 155 -14.86 -0.49 -21.15
N PRO A 156 -15.64 0.53 -20.78
CA PRO A 156 -16.22 1.45 -21.76
C PRO A 156 -15.18 2.12 -22.67
N LYS A 157 -13.92 2.28 -22.20
CA LYS A 157 -12.83 2.85 -23.01
C LYS A 157 -12.31 1.88 -24.06
N ILE A 158 -12.40 0.57 -23.82
CA ILE A 158 -11.98 -0.47 -24.75
C ILE A 158 -13.24 -1.16 -25.26
N SER A 159 -13.94 -0.50 -26.17
CA SER A 159 -15.16 -1.06 -26.75
C SER A 159 -14.85 -2.33 -27.55
N PRO A 160 -15.65 -3.41 -27.40
CA PRO A 160 -15.55 -4.57 -28.27
C PRO A 160 -15.73 -4.17 -29.74
N PRO A 161 -15.05 -4.83 -30.68
CA PRO A 161 -15.31 -4.62 -32.10
C PRO A 161 -16.70 -5.19 -32.44
N ARG A 162 -17.46 -4.48 -33.28
CA ARG A 162 -18.75 -4.94 -33.81
C ARG A 162 -18.57 -5.84 -35.02
#